data_AF-A0A6P0NZI5-F1
#
_entry.id   AF-A0A6P0NZI5-F1
#
_cell.length_a   1.000
_cell.length_b   1.000
_cell.length_c   1.000
_cell.angle_alpha   90.00
_cell.angle_beta   90.00
_cell.angle_gamma   90.00
#
_symmetry.space_group_name_H-M   'P 1'
#
loop_
_entity.id
_entity.type
_entity.pdbx_description
1 polymer ?
#
loop_
_entity_poly.entity_id
_entity_poly.type
_entity_poly.pdbx_seq_one_letter_code
_entity_poly.pdbx_strand_id
1 'polypeptide(L)'
;MTEKQESFVRVQKIIADNGSTIRYVIQIGSLSISVPIWSLLVLIVLSVVPIVTPVVSQWIVQSQPMIGDFNVALIGFKERKEAKKTITASSVGNSLSQTIKNWLESLDRLDISVQSKFRLIKSNPIEYLVRSTEDEFSSSITNIAHRIDADFIIYGWLDSASNQLFTKFYLPENYEDAMEITGYHALSEPIDFIQPLKGVNRKNLYADLKPPLQTLFHFALATIKLSQEQDIALDHIKESEELLREIEERKRGLNKTGLEVLYLFKGVAHSKMGNLSYEYFLVKEIKSKQEQSESDYEEAITHFNDAKKDFAEAEAAFKEALKISKNQYARAYLAWGALLYSQRVQSINKRGNEGIAEEKIDEAIAKYRKALDAEIKHPKAYVDIKANYNLGLAITTKENIQTSYCSKPNEEAIEALQNVISGYDRETIIDIIQQLTAKAYYQLGLLYRNCGDRKLKEADKLQLYDDAVKEFKNSILLFSTKPEKSWQRDIWVIRFSLANTYLQSAELGKTDMYKQAVDIYNWLQVWR
;
A
#
# COMPACT_ATOMS: atom_id res chain seq x y z
N MET A 1 -48.86 -9.28 -64.85
CA MET A 1 -49.55 -10.05 -63.81
C MET A 1 -48.66 -11.23 -63.45
N THR A 2 -47.98 -11.15 -62.30
CA THR A 2 -47.27 -12.29 -61.69
C THR A 2 -47.65 -12.28 -60.22
N GLU A 3 -48.37 -13.31 -59.83
CA GLU A 3 -49.04 -13.48 -58.54
C GLU A 3 -47.99 -13.88 -57.49
N LYS A 4 -47.94 -13.11 -56.40
CA LYS A 4 -46.96 -13.27 -55.32
C LYS A 4 -47.46 -14.41 -54.41
N GLN A 5 -46.83 -15.58 -54.48
CA GLN A 5 -47.08 -16.66 -53.51
C GLN A 5 -46.53 -16.26 -52.14
N GLU A 6 -47.41 -15.94 -51.20
CA GLU A 6 -47.06 -15.80 -49.79
C GLU A 6 -46.99 -17.20 -49.16
N SER A 7 -45.80 -17.59 -48.68
CA SER A 7 -45.61 -18.82 -47.91
C SER A 7 -46.18 -18.64 -46.50
N PHE A 8 -47.36 -19.19 -46.25
CA PHE A 8 -47.96 -19.23 -44.91
C PHE A 8 -47.35 -20.35 -44.06
N VAL A 9 -46.68 -19.97 -42.96
CA VAL A 9 -46.32 -20.90 -41.87
C VAL A 9 -47.36 -20.78 -40.77
N ARG A 10 -48.03 -21.88 -40.42
CA ARG A 10 -49.05 -21.92 -39.36
C ARG A 10 -48.57 -22.82 -38.22
N VAL A 11 -48.53 -22.29 -37.00
CA VAL A 11 -48.14 -23.05 -35.80
C VAL A 11 -49.37 -23.29 -34.93
N GLN A 12 -49.68 -24.55 -34.66
CA GLN A 12 -50.79 -24.93 -33.77
C GLN A 12 -50.26 -25.73 -32.58
N LYS A 13 -50.71 -25.34 -31.38
CA LYS A 13 -50.43 -26.06 -30.13
C LYS A 13 -51.44 -27.19 -29.97
N ILE A 14 -50.94 -28.41 -29.79
CA ILE A 14 -51.79 -29.58 -29.50
C ILE A 14 -51.39 -30.11 -28.13
N ILE A 15 -52.36 -30.21 -27.24
CA ILE A 15 -52.21 -30.79 -25.91
C ILE A 15 -52.71 -32.23 -26.02
N ALA A 16 -51.85 -33.20 -25.72
CA ALA A 16 -52.26 -34.61 -25.71
C ALA A 16 -53.20 -34.89 -24.52
N ASP A 17 -54.17 -35.79 -24.70
CA ASP A 17 -55.26 -36.09 -23.74
C ASP A 17 -54.79 -36.59 -22.36
N ASN A 18 -53.52 -36.96 -22.22
CA ASN A 18 -52.91 -37.35 -20.95
C ASN A 18 -52.21 -36.19 -20.21
N GLY A 19 -52.30 -34.95 -20.71
CA GLY A 19 -51.83 -33.73 -20.03
C GLY A 19 -50.31 -33.58 -19.89
N SER A 20 -49.53 -34.62 -20.16
CA SER A 20 -48.10 -34.68 -19.82
C SER A 20 -47.16 -34.29 -20.96
N THR A 21 -47.66 -34.09 -22.19
CA THR A 21 -46.79 -33.75 -23.34
C THR A 21 -47.44 -32.72 -24.25
N ILE A 22 -46.82 -31.54 -24.32
CA ILE A 22 -47.21 -30.47 -25.27
C ILE A 22 -46.43 -30.69 -26.57
N ARG A 23 -47.16 -30.82 -27.68
CA ARG A 23 -46.57 -30.90 -29.03
C ARG A 23 -47.03 -29.69 -29.85
N TYR A 24 -46.13 -29.21 -30.70
CA TYR A 24 -46.45 -28.17 -31.67
C TYR A 24 -46.45 -28.79 -33.06
N VAL A 25 -47.51 -28.52 -33.81
CA VAL A 25 -47.57 -28.88 -35.23
C VAL A 25 -47.29 -27.62 -36.03
N ILE A 26 -46.23 -27.66 -36.81
CA ILE A 26 -45.85 -26.59 -37.72
C ILE A 26 -46.24 -27.04 -39.13
N GLN A 27 -47.14 -26.28 -39.76
CA GLN A 27 -47.54 -26.48 -41.15
C GLN A 27 -46.79 -25.49 -42.04
N ILE A 28 -46.05 -26.03 -43.01
CA ILE A 28 -45.35 -25.27 -44.05
C ILE A 28 -45.86 -25.79 -45.39
N GLY A 29 -46.78 -25.06 -46.02
CA GLY A 29 -47.51 -25.55 -47.18
C GLY A 29 -48.39 -26.76 -46.82
N SER A 30 -48.24 -27.87 -47.55
CA SER A 30 -48.96 -29.13 -47.26
C SER A 30 -48.26 -30.02 -46.24
N LEU A 31 -47.02 -29.70 -45.84
CA LEU A 31 -46.25 -30.53 -44.91
C LEU A 31 -46.60 -30.19 -43.45
N SER A 32 -46.97 -31.19 -42.66
CA SER A 32 -47.25 -31.05 -41.22
C SER A 32 -46.19 -31.78 -40.40
N ILE A 33 -45.37 -31.04 -39.64
CA ILE A 33 -44.34 -31.61 -38.78
C ILE A 33 -44.75 -31.43 -37.32
N SER A 34 -44.92 -32.55 -36.59
CA SER A 34 -45.18 -32.55 -35.15
C SER A 34 -43.86 -32.63 -34.39
N VAL A 35 -43.49 -31.56 -33.69
CA VAL A 35 -42.23 -31.49 -32.93
C VAL A 35 -42.51 -31.42 -31.43
N PRO A 36 -41.87 -32.25 -30.58
CA PRO A 36 -41.93 -32.08 -29.13
C PRO A 36 -41.36 -30.71 -28.71
N ILE A 37 -41.94 -30.09 -27.68
CA ILE A 37 -41.50 -28.77 -27.21
C ILE A 37 -40.00 -28.70 -26.86
N TRP A 38 -39.45 -29.80 -26.35
CA TRP A 38 -38.02 -29.93 -26.02
C TRP A 38 -37.12 -29.87 -27.26
N SER A 39 -37.53 -30.48 -28.37
CA SER A 39 -36.78 -30.40 -29.63
C SER A 39 -36.78 -28.99 -30.20
N LEU A 40 -37.87 -28.23 -29.97
CA LEU A 40 -37.99 -26.83 -30.36
C LEU A 40 -37.12 -25.93 -29.48
N LEU A 41 -37.04 -26.20 -28.17
CA LEU A 41 -36.08 -25.56 -27.26
C LEU A 41 -34.64 -25.87 -27.64
N VAL A 42 -34.31 -27.13 -27.99
CA VAL A 42 -32.96 -27.50 -28.46
C VAL A 42 -32.64 -26.82 -29.78
N LEU A 43 -33.59 -26.71 -30.71
CA LEU A 43 -33.40 -25.95 -31.96
C LEU A 43 -33.25 -24.46 -31.70
N ILE A 44 -33.98 -23.87 -30.75
CA ILE A 44 -33.80 -22.46 -30.34
C ILE A 44 -32.42 -22.29 -29.70
N VAL A 45 -32.02 -23.16 -28.79
CA VAL A 45 -30.68 -23.09 -28.19
C VAL A 45 -29.59 -23.28 -29.25
N LEU A 46 -29.71 -24.25 -30.16
CA LEU A 46 -28.75 -24.49 -31.23
C LEU A 46 -28.75 -23.40 -32.32
N SER A 47 -29.82 -22.63 -32.49
CA SER A 47 -29.86 -21.50 -33.43
C SER A 47 -29.45 -20.18 -32.76
N VAL A 48 -29.76 -20.00 -31.49
CA VAL A 48 -29.40 -18.82 -30.71
C VAL A 48 -27.96 -18.88 -30.24
N VAL A 49 -27.43 -20.04 -29.83
CA VAL A 49 -26.04 -20.18 -29.36
C VAL A 49 -25.02 -19.73 -30.41
N PRO A 50 -25.08 -20.13 -31.70
CA PRO A 50 -24.13 -19.66 -32.72
C PRO A 50 -24.29 -18.18 -33.09
N ILE A 51 -25.45 -17.57 -32.82
CA ILE A 51 -25.70 -16.13 -33.05
C ILE A 51 -25.24 -15.31 -31.83
N VAL A 52 -25.40 -15.87 -30.63
CA VAL A 52 -25.05 -15.22 -29.37
C VAL A 52 -23.57 -15.45 -29.03
N THR A 53 -22.92 -16.55 -29.42
CA THR A 53 -21.50 -16.79 -29.12
C THR A 53 -20.54 -15.81 -29.79
N PRO A 54 -20.71 -15.33 -31.03
CA PRO A 54 -19.86 -14.28 -31.60
C PRO A 54 -20.09 -12.94 -30.90
N VAL A 55 -21.34 -12.63 -30.53
CA VAL A 55 -21.66 -11.41 -29.79
C VAL A 55 -21.08 -11.48 -28.38
N VAL A 56 -21.37 -12.53 -27.61
CA VAL A 56 -20.85 -12.71 -26.25
C VAL A 56 -19.32 -12.87 -26.23
N SER A 57 -18.69 -13.52 -27.21
CA SER A 57 -17.22 -13.61 -27.28
C SER A 57 -16.54 -12.29 -27.69
N GLN A 58 -17.19 -11.44 -28.48
CA GLN A 58 -16.72 -10.05 -28.69
C GLN A 58 -16.91 -9.19 -27.43
N TRP A 59 -17.83 -9.56 -26.54
CA TRP A 59 -18.06 -8.86 -25.27
C TRP A 59 -17.16 -9.41 -24.16
N ILE A 60 -16.70 -10.67 -24.29
CA ILE A 60 -15.68 -11.31 -23.48
C ILE A 60 -14.36 -11.27 -24.27
N VAL A 61 -13.89 -10.08 -24.64
CA VAL A 61 -12.45 -9.93 -24.86
C VAL A 61 -11.84 -10.04 -23.46
N GLN A 62 -11.49 -11.27 -23.05
CA GLN A 62 -10.64 -11.49 -21.89
C GLN A 62 -9.38 -10.67 -22.14
N SER A 63 -9.24 -9.58 -21.42
CA SER A 63 -8.03 -8.79 -21.42
C SER A 63 -6.93 -9.72 -20.90
N GLN A 64 -6.05 -10.17 -21.79
CA GLN A 64 -4.89 -10.98 -21.41
C GLN A 64 -4.16 -10.28 -20.26
N PRO A 65 -3.79 -10.97 -19.18
CA PRO A 65 -2.97 -10.37 -18.13
C PRO A 65 -1.69 -9.80 -18.75
N MET A 66 -1.21 -8.69 -18.20
CA MET A 66 0.08 -8.14 -18.56
C MET A 66 1.17 -9.07 -18.00
N ILE A 67 2.28 -9.18 -18.71
CA ILE A 67 3.38 -10.09 -18.35
C ILE A 67 4.66 -9.27 -18.42
N GLY A 68 5.05 -8.64 -17.34
CA GLY A 68 6.25 -7.83 -17.21
C GLY A 68 6.68 -7.76 -15.75
N ASP A 69 7.90 -7.29 -15.51
CA ASP A 69 8.41 -7.13 -14.14
C ASP A 69 7.73 -5.96 -13.42
N PHE A 70 7.17 -5.02 -14.21
CA PHE A 70 6.33 -3.94 -13.76
C PHE A 70 5.33 -3.54 -14.86
N ASN A 71 4.05 -3.74 -14.60
CA ASN A 71 2.95 -3.57 -15.56
C ASN A 71 2.26 -2.22 -15.36
N VAL A 72 2.44 -1.31 -16.32
CA VAL A 72 1.79 0.02 -16.30
C VAL A 72 0.65 0.08 -17.29
N ALA A 73 -0.57 0.28 -16.78
CA ALA A 73 -1.76 0.49 -17.58
C ALA A 73 -2.13 1.96 -17.65
N LEU A 74 -2.40 2.44 -18.86
CA LEU A 74 -3.03 3.75 -19.07
C LEU A 74 -4.47 3.54 -19.49
N ILE A 75 -5.40 4.05 -18.69
CA ILE A 75 -6.82 4.09 -19.03
C ILE A 75 -7.10 5.42 -19.74
N GLY A 76 -7.76 5.33 -20.89
CA GLY A 76 -8.02 6.51 -21.71
C GLY A 76 -8.79 7.59 -20.95
N PHE A 77 -8.20 8.78 -20.86
CA PHE A 77 -8.81 9.98 -20.29
C PHE A 77 -10.17 10.27 -20.91
N LYS A 78 -11.09 10.70 -20.06
CA LYS A 78 -12.50 10.93 -20.42
C LYS A 78 -12.86 12.41 -20.28
N GLU A 79 -14.11 12.76 -20.57
CA GLU A 79 -14.67 14.09 -20.36
C GLU A 79 -15.94 13.99 -19.51
N ARG A 80 -15.97 14.73 -18.40
CA ARG A 80 -17.10 14.87 -17.50
C ARG A 80 -17.95 16.04 -17.98
N LYS A 81 -19.23 15.76 -18.28
CA LYS A 81 -20.22 16.78 -18.66
C LYS A 81 -21.11 17.11 -17.47
N GLU A 82 -21.10 18.38 -17.07
CA GLU A 82 -21.73 18.90 -15.85
C GLU A 82 -23.21 18.52 -15.71
N ALA A 83 -23.98 18.62 -16.80
CA ALA A 83 -25.42 18.41 -16.79
C ALA A 83 -25.87 17.00 -16.37
N LYS A 84 -24.97 16.01 -16.37
CA LYS A 84 -25.32 14.61 -16.07
C LYS A 84 -24.39 13.94 -15.06
N LYS A 85 -23.30 14.60 -14.63
CA LYS A 85 -22.19 13.99 -13.87
C LYS A 85 -21.65 12.70 -14.53
N THR A 86 -21.87 12.53 -15.84
CA THR A 86 -21.43 11.33 -16.58
C THR A 86 -20.05 11.56 -17.18
N ILE A 87 -19.20 10.56 -17.05
CA ILE A 87 -17.85 10.52 -17.63
C ILE A 87 -17.95 9.80 -18.99
N THR A 88 -17.63 10.50 -20.09
CA THR A 88 -17.79 9.98 -21.46
C THR A 88 -16.49 10.05 -22.26
N ALA A 89 -16.33 9.22 -23.29
CA ALA A 89 -15.16 9.31 -24.17
C ALA A 89 -15.13 10.67 -24.90
N SER A 90 -13.95 11.27 -25.02
CA SER A 90 -13.77 12.52 -25.76
C SER A 90 -12.55 12.44 -26.67
N SER A 91 -12.59 13.19 -27.78
CA SER A 91 -11.44 13.29 -28.69
C SER A 91 -10.22 13.91 -28.00
N VAL A 92 -10.44 14.85 -27.08
CA VAL A 92 -9.39 15.49 -26.29
C VAL A 92 -8.76 14.49 -25.32
N GLY A 93 -9.57 13.75 -24.56
CA GLY A 93 -9.09 12.71 -23.65
C GLY A 93 -8.35 11.59 -24.39
N ASN A 94 -8.84 11.17 -25.55
CA ASN A 94 -8.15 10.19 -26.41
C ASN A 94 -6.78 10.71 -26.89
N SER A 95 -6.71 11.97 -27.33
CA SER A 95 -5.44 12.58 -27.74
C SER A 95 -4.46 12.65 -26.58
N LEU A 96 -4.90 13.11 -25.40
CA LEU A 96 -4.07 13.19 -24.20
C LEU A 96 -3.54 11.81 -23.81
N SER A 97 -4.41 10.79 -23.82
CA SER A 97 -4.04 9.41 -23.51
C SER A 97 -3.00 8.86 -24.48
N GLN A 98 -3.13 9.14 -25.77
CA GLN A 98 -2.15 8.70 -26.75
C GLN A 98 -0.81 9.41 -26.55
N THR A 99 -0.82 10.70 -26.18
CA THR A 99 0.40 11.44 -25.87
C THR A 99 1.11 10.87 -24.63
N ILE A 100 0.36 10.62 -23.54
CA ILE A 100 0.91 10.00 -22.32
C ILE A 100 1.43 8.60 -22.62
N LYS A 101 0.70 7.79 -23.40
CA LYS A 101 1.15 6.46 -23.83
C LYS A 101 2.49 6.53 -24.56
N ASN A 102 2.58 7.37 -25.60
CA ASN A 102 3.79 7.49 -26.41
C ASN A 102 4.99 7.93 -25.56
N TRP A 103 4.74 8.75 -24.54
CA TRP A 103 5.76 9.16 -23.58
C TRP A 103 6.18 8.02 -22.65
N LEU A 104 5.24 7.29 -22.06
CA LEU A 104 5.55 6.11 -21.24
C LEU A 104 6.37 5.08 -22.04
N GLU A 105 5.97 4.82 -23.29
CA GLU A 105 6.71 3.96 -24.22
C GLU A 105 8.10 4.51 -24.60
N SER A 106 8.36 5.80 -24.36
CA SER A 106 9.70 6.39 -24.53
C SER A 106 10.58 6.21 -23.31
N LEU A 107 10.00 6.07 -22.11
CA LEU A 107 10.74 5.76 -20.88
C LEU A 107 11.25 4.31 -20.87
N ASP A 108 10.48 3.39 -21.45
CA ASP A 108 10.88 1.98 -21.63
C ASP A 108 12.18 1.83 -22.42
N ARG A 109 12.50 2.84 -23.25
CA ARG A 109 13.72 2.87 -24.07
C ARG A 109 14.92 3.46 -23.35
N LEU A 110 14.75 4.00 -22.14
CA LEU A 110 15.82 4.65 -21.38
C LEU A 110 16.66 3.68 -20.53
N ASP A 111 16.67 2.39 -20.86
CA ASP A 111 17.51 1.39 -20.16
C ASP A 111 17.26 1.38 -18.65
N ILE A 112 15.98 1.54 -18.26
CA ILE A 112 15.55 1.22 -16.91
C ILE A 112 15.66 -0.30 -16.84
N SER A 113 16.43 -0.84 -15.90
CA SER A 113 16.67 -2.29 -15.70
C SER A 113 15.41 -3.15 -15.48
N VAL A 114 14.23 -2.53 -15.57
CA VAL A 114 12.91 -3.12 -15.44
C VAL A 114 12.31 -3.23 -16.83
N GLN A 115 11.99 -4.45 -17.29
CA GLN A 115 11.19 -4.61 -18.50
C GLN A 115 9.75 -4.18 -18.20
N SER A 116 9.50 -2.87 -18.22
CA SER A 116 8.19 -2.30 -17.97
C SER A 116 7.29 -2.47 -19.19
N LYS A 117 6.26 -3.32 -19.12
CA LYS A 117 5.29 -3.41 -20.22
C LYS A 117 4.23 -2.33 -20.05
N PHE A 118 4.15 -1.44 -21.04
CA PHE A 118 3.12 -0.42 -21.11
C PHE A 118 1.95 -0.89 -21.95
N ARG A 119 0.74 -0.82 -21.39
CA ARG A 119 -0.49 -1.11 -22.13
C ARG A 119 -1.48 0.03 -22.04
N LEU A 120 -1.77 0.66 -23.18
CA LEU A 120 -2.93 1.53 -23.29
C LEU A 120 -4.18 0.66 -23.42
N ILE A 121 -5.05 0.73 -22.42
CA ILE A 121 -6.37 0.10 -22.48
C ILE A 121 -7.29 1.06 -23.23
N LYS A 122 -7.45 0.83 -24.54
CA LYS A 122 -8.46 1.51 -25.36
C LYS A 122 -9.84 0.99 -24.98
N SER A 123 -10.40 1.53 -23.90
CA SER A 123 -11.80 1.66 -23.45
C SER A 123 -12.91 0.64 -23.77
N ASN A 124 -12.76 -0.38 -24.62
CA ASN A 124 -13.86 -1.28 -24.96
C ASN A 124 -14.38 -2.13 -23.79
N PRO A 125 -13.57 -2.63 -22.84
CA PRO A 125 -14.15 -3.28 -21.65
C PRO A 125 -14.64 -2.28 -20.58
N ILE A 126 -14.58 -0.97 -20.85
CA ILE A 126 -14.96 0.14 -19.95
C ILE A 126 -16.22 0.86 -20.47
N GLU A 127 -16.82 0.45 -21.59
CA GLU A 127 -18.05 1.06 -22.10
C GLU A 127 -19.23 0.98 -21.10
N TYR A 128 -19.21 0.02 -20.17
CA TYR A 128 -20.16 -0.04 -19.05
C TYR A 128 -20.02 1.10 -18.02
N LEU A 129 -18.89 1.82 -18.01
CA LEU A 129 -18.61 2.93 -17.10
C LEU A 129 -18.94 4.30 -17.69
N VAL A 130 -19.50 4.35 -18.91
CA VAL A 130 -19.87 5.60 -19.61
C VAL A 130 -21.04 6.33 -18.92
N ARG A 131 -21.58 5.78 -17.83
CA ARG A 131 -22.60 6.40 -16.97
C ARG A 131 -22.32 6.25 -15.47
N SER A 132 -21.13 5.82 -15.10
CA SER A 132 -20.85 5.56 -13.70
C SER A 132 -20.59 6.84 -12.92
N THR A 133 -20.95 6.83 -11.64
CA THR A 133 -20.48 7.83 -10.68
C THR A 133 -18.96 7.74 -10.51
N GLU A 134 -18.36 8.73 -9.85
CA GLU A 134 -16.93 8.74 -9.56
C GLU A 134 -16.49 7.53 -8.71
N ASP A 135 -17.33 7.14 -7.75
CA ASP A 135 -17.09 6.00 -6.86
C ASP A 135 -17.17 4.67 -7.61
N GLU A 136 -18.16 4.52 -8.49
CA GLU A 136 -18.31 3.35 -9.36
C GLU A 136 -17.14 3.24 -10.37
N PHE A 137 -16.68 4.39 -10.88
CA PHE A 137 -15.52 4.44 -11.76
C PHE A 137 -14.27 3.96 -11.03
N SER A 138 -13.99 4.51 -9.85
CA SER A 138 -12.83 4.13 -9.00
C SER A 138 -12.88 2.66 -8.58
N SER A 139 -14.04 2.15 -8.16
CA SER A 139 -14.23 0.72 -7.80
C SER A 139 -13.92 -0.21 -8.97
N SER A 140 -14.18 0.24 -10.20
CA SER A 140 -13.90 -0.55 -11.39
C SER A 140 -12.43 -0.56 -11.78
N ILE A 141 -11.65 0.45 -11.38
CA ILE A 141 -10.21 0.49 -11.60
C ILE A 141 -9.53 -0.67 -10.88
N THR A 142 -9.93 -0.98 -9.64
CA THR A 142 -9.43 -2.13 -8.88
C THR A 142 -9.67 -3.46 -9.63
N ASN A 143 -10.90 -3.66 -10.12
CA ASN A 143 -11.25 -4.85 -10.89
C ASN A 143 -10.46 -4.93 -12.21
N ILE A 144 -10.21 -3.80 -12.86
CA ILE A 144 -9.38 -3.74 -14.07
C ILE A 144 -7.96 -4.14 -13.69
N ALA A 145 -7.37 -3.54 -12.66
CA ALA A 145 -6.00 -3.79 -12.24
C ALA A 145 -5.75 -5.27 -11.99
N HIS A 146 -6.62 -5.93 -11.21
CA HIS A 146 -6.52 -7.36 -10.94
C HIS A 146 -6.70 -8.20 -12.22
N ARG A 147 -7.64 -7.84 -13.10
CA ARG A 147 -7.91 -8.60 -14.32
C ARG A 147 -6.77 -8.54 -15.33
N ILE A 148 -6.07 -7.41 -15.40
CA ILE A 148 -4.95 -7.23 -16.33
C ILE A 148 -3.59 -7.35 -15.67
N ASP A 149 -3.54 -7.68 -14.38
CA ASP A 149 -2.31 -7.77 -13.58
C ASP A 149 -1.44 -6.50 -13.72
N ALA A 150 -2.08 -5.33 -13.62
CA ALA A 150 -1.38 -4.05 -13.69
C ALA A 150 -0.92 -3.62 -12.31
N ASP A 151 0.36 -3.31 -12.16
CA ASP A 151 0.99 -2.82 -10.94
C ASP A 151 0.80 -1.31 -10.75
N PHE A 152 0.54 -0.60 -11.85
CA PHE A 152 0.27 0.82 -11.83
C PHE A 152 -0.72 1.20 -12.92
N ILE A 153 -1.70 2.02 -12.57
CA ILE A 153 -2.74 2.50 -13.46
C ILE A 153 -2.76 4.02 -13.42
N ILE A 154 -2.74 4.64 -14.59
CA ILE A 154 -2.95 6.07 -14.77
C ILE A 154 -4.31 6.26 -15.44
N TYR A 155 -5.14 7.15 -14.90
CA TYR A 155 -6.44 7.48 -15.46
C TYR A 155 -6.83 8.93 -15.16
N GLY A 156 -7.95 9.39 -15.70
CA GLY A 156 -8.42 10.74 -15.41
C GLY A 156 -9.55 11.19 -16.32
N TRP A 157 -9.98 12.43 -16.11
CA TRP A 157 -10.99 13.08 -16.95
C TRP A 157 -10.80 14.59 -17.00
N LEU A 158 -11.25 15.17 -18.09
CA LEU A 158 -11.41 16.60 -18.27
C LEU A 158 -12.81 16.97 -17.78
N ASP A 159 -12.92 17.92 -16.86
CA ASP A 159 -14.18 18.54 -16.51
C ASP A 159 -14.35 19.83 -17.29
N SER A 160 -15.26 19.80 -18.26
CA SER A 160 -15.49 20.90 -19.18
C SER A 160 -16.14 22.11 -18.51
N ALA A 161 -16.79 21.94 -17.36
CA ALA A 161 -17.44 23.03 -16.64
C ALA A 161 -16.47 23.83 -15.77
N SER A 162 -15.71 23.14 -14.92
CA SER A 162 -14.64 23.75 -14.15
C SER A 162 -13.44 24.12 -15.03
N ASN A 163 -13.38 23.59 -16.25
CA ASN A 163 -12.26 23.69 -17.16
C ASN A 163 -10.98 23.21 -16.46
N GLN A 164 -11.07 22.03 -15.86
CA GLN A 164 -10.01 21.40 -15.09
C GLN A 164 -9.72 20.00 -15.64
N LEU A 165 -8.45 19.61 -15.61
CA LEU A 165 -8.07 18.22 -15.80
C LEU A 165 -7.86 17.57 -14.44
N PHE A 166 -8.49 16.42 -14.25
CA PHE A 166 -8.30 15.53 -13.10
C PHE A 166 -7.48 14.34 -13.59
N THR A 167 -6.25 14.22 -13.10
CA THR A 167 -5.42 13.04 -13.31
C THR A 167 -5.34 12.26 -12.03
N LYS A 168 -5.43 10.94 -12.12
CA LYS A 168 -5.59 10.01 -11.00
C LYS A 168 -4.68 8.82 -11.25
N PHE A 169 -4.12 8.31 -10.16
CA PHE A 169 -3.17 7.21 -10.16
C PHE A 169 -3.79 6.07 -9.38
N TYR A 170 -3.35 4.84 -9.66
CA TYR A 170 -3.76 3.63 -8.95
C TYR A 170 -2.64 2.61 -8.90
N LEU A 171 -2.16 2.29 -7.70
CA LEU A 171 -1.37 1.07 -7.47
C LEU A 171 -2.29 0.08 -6.74
N PRO A 172 -2.40 -1.17 -7.22
CA PRO A 172 -3.11 -2.23 -6.53
C PRO A 172 -2.46 -2.56 -5.19
N GLU A 173 -3.25 -3.19 -4.33
CA GLU A 173 -2.90 -3.53 -2.94
C GLU A 173 -1.79 -4.61 -2.82
N ASN A 174 -1.23 -5.08 -3.94
CA ASN A 174 -0.21 -6.14 -3.98
C ASN A 174 1.16 -5.70 -3.42
N TYR A 175 1.33 -4.42 -3.12
CA TYR A 175 2.57 -3.84 -2.59
C TYR A 175 2.35 -3.29 -1.18
N GLU A 176 2.51 -4.15 -0.16
CA GLU A 176 2.37 -3.76 1.25
C GLU A 176 3.22 -2.51 1.60
N ASP A 177 4.45 -2.46 1.08
CA ASP A 177 5.37 -1.33 1.26
C ASP A 177 4.84 -0.05 0.59
N ALA A 178 4.21 -0.16 -0.58
CA ALA A 178 3.62 0.99 -1.26
C ALA A 178 2.37 1.49 -0.51
N MET A 179 1.56 0.59 0.05
CA MET A 179 0.41 0.97 0.90
C MET A 179 0.86 1.70 2.17
N GLU A 180 1.97 1.26 2.77
CA GLU A 180 2.60 1.96 3.89
C GLU A 180 3.05 3.38 3.51
N ILE A 181 3.57 3.54 2.29
CA ILE A 181 4.10 4.79 1.77
C ILE A 181 2.99 5.73 1.25
N THR A 182 1.78 5.27 0.89
CA THR A 182 0.79 6.08 0.12
C THR A 182 -0.56 6.46 0.77
N GLY A 183 -1.09 5.70 1.73
CA GLY A 183 -2.16 6.12 2.68
C GLY A 183 -3.40 6.94 2.19
N TYR A 184 -3.65 8.21 2.61
CA TYR A 184 -4.90 8.99 2.24
C TYR A 184 -5.01 9.35 0.78
N HIS A 185 -3.85 9.46 0.16
CA HIS A 185 -3.73 9.41 -1.27
C HIS A 185 -3.44 7.98 -1.64
N ALA A 186 -4.23 7.06 -1.07
CA ALA A 186 -4.15 5.63 -1.37
C ALA A 186 -3.92 5.64 -2.85
N LEU A 187 -2.90 5.01 -3.39
CA LEU A 187 -2.83 5.09 -4.85
C LEU A 187 -4.14 4.50 -5.38
N SER A 188 -4.81 3.62 -4.64
CA SER A 188 -6.21 3.25 -4.90
C SER A 188 -7.28 4.36 -4.89
N GLU A 189 -7.01 5.52 -4.32
CA GLU A 189 -7.75 6.77 -4.43
C GLU A 189 -7.05 7.81 -5.34
N PRO A 190 -7.83 8.56 -6.11
CA PRO A 190 -7.34 9.65 -6.95
C PRO A 190 -6.43 10.70 -6.29
N ILE A 191 -5.15 10.77 -6.67
CA ILE A 191 -4.33 11.96 -6.36
C ILE A 191 -4.70 13.09 -7.32
N ASP A 192 -5.57 14.00 -6.90
CA ASP A 192 -6.07 15.06 -7.77
C ASP A 192 -5.01 16.12 -8.10
N PHE A 193 -4.43 16.02 -9.29
CA PHE A 193 -3.70 17.13 -9.91
C PHE A 193 -4.67 18.00 -10.69
N ILE A 194 -5.26 18.97 -10.01
CA ILE A 194 -6.20 19.91 -10.62
C ILE A 194 -5.41 20.98 -11.37
N GLN A 195 -5.44 20.88 -12.70
CA GLN A 195 -4.82 21.88 -13.57
C GLN A 195 -5.89 22.74 -14.25
N PRO A 196 -5.84 24.08 -14.11
CA PRO A 196 -6.76 24.96 -14.84
C PRO A 196 -6.42 24.93 -16.33
N LEU A 197 -7.40 24.59 -17.16
CA LEU A 197 -7.27 24.59 -18.63
C LEU A 197 -7.45 26.01 -19.23
N LYS A 198 -7.67 27.04 -18.40
CA LYS A 198 -8.01 28.39 -18.87
C LYS A 198 -6.77 29.07 -19.46
N GLY A 199 -6.77 29.26 -20.78
CA GLY A 199 -5.65 29.86 -21.52
C GLY A 199 -4.57 28.85 -21.96
N VAL A 200 -4.74 27.57 -21.63
CA VAL A 200 -3.81 26.51 -22.04
C VAL A 200 -4.19 26.07 -23.45
N ASN A 201 -3.31 26.33 -24.43
CA ASN A 201 -3.41 25.71 -25.75
C ASN A 201 -3.40 24.18 -25.56
N ARG A 202 -4.25 23.44 -26.27
CA ARG A 202 -4.30 21.96 -26.17
C ARG A 202 -2.93 21.29 -26.39
N LYS A 203 -2.03 21.90 -27.16
CA LYS A 203 -0.62 21.45 -27.28
C LYS A 203 0.22 21.66 -26.01
N ASN A 204 -0.09 22.68 -25.21
CA ASN A 204 0.62 23.03 -23.98
C ASN A 204 0.15 22.21 -22.78
N LEU A 205 -1.08 21.67 -22.82
CA LEU A 205 -1.63 20.84 -21.74
C LEU A 205 -0.71 19.65 -21.40
N TYR A 206 -0.11 19.02 -22.40
CA TYR A 206 0.86 17.96 -22.16
C TYR A 206 2.14 18.49 -21.48
N ALA A 207 2.65 19.65 -21.89
CA ALA A 207 3.86 20.23 -21.29
C ALA A 207 3.67 20.57 -19.81
N ASP A 208 2.45 20.93 -19.40
CA ASP A 208 2.10 21.22 -18.01
C ASP A 208 1.84 19.96 -17.17
N LEU A 209 1.39 18.87 -17.79
CA LEU A 209 1.17 17.58 -17.13
C LEU A 209 2.41 16.70 -17.04
N LYS A 210 3.33 16.87 -17.99
CA LYS A 210 4.47 15.98 -18.13
C LYS A 210 5.31 15.94 -16.85
N PRO A 211 5.70 17.06 -16.21
CA PRO A 211 6.53 16.99 -15.02
C PRO A 211 5.82 16.30 -13.84
N PRO A 212 4.57 16.64 -13.45
CA PRO A 212 3.86 15.90 -12.38
C PRO A 212 3.70 14.40 -12.66
N LEU A 213 3.42 14.03 -13.92
CA LEU A 213 3.31 12.62 -14.32
C LEU A 213 4.66 11.91 -14.22
N GLN A 214 5.74 12.55 -14.64
CA GLN A 214 7.10 12.02 -14.50
C GLN A 214 7.44 11.83 -13.02
N THR A 215 7.20 12.86 -12.19
CA THR A 215 7.45 12.81 -10.73
C THR A 215 6.75 11.61 -10.09
N LEU A 216 5.46 11.40 -10.38
CA LEU A 216 4.70 10.29 -9.80
C LEU A 216 5.12 8.93 -10.34
N PHE A 217 5.44 8.86 -11.63
CA PHE A 217 5.97 7.64 -12.23
C PHE A 217 7.28 7.23 -11.57
N HIS A 218 8.22 8.15 -11.43
CA HIS A 218 9.49 7.91 -10.74
C HIS A 218 9.27 7.60 -9.26
N PHE A 219 8.33 8.25 -8.56
CA PHE A 219 7.99 7.84 -7.20
C PHE A 219 7.40 6.44 -7.10
N ALA A 220 6.52 6.05 -8.01
CA ALA A 220 5.93 4.72 -8.02
C ALA A 220 7.00 3.66 -8.25
N LEU A 221 7.87 3.86 -9.25
CA LEU A 221 9.04 3.01 -9.49
C LEU A 221 9.96 2.97 -8.27
N ALA A 222 10.30 4.11 -7.70
CA ALA A 222 11.13 4.18 -6.51
C ALA A 222 10.53 3.38 -5.36
N THR A 223 9.23 3.53 -5.10
CA THR A 223 8.51 2.83 -4.03
C THR A 223 8.59 1.32 -4.20
N ILE A 224 8.40 0.83 -5.42
CA ILE A 224 8.46 -0.59 -5.75
C ILE A 224 9.87 -1.13 -5.65
N LYS A 225 10.86 -0.36 -6.14
CA LYS A 225 12.26 -0.74 -6.11
C LYS A 225 12.89 -0.60 -4.75
N LEU A 226 12.28 0.14 -3.83
CA LEU A 226 12.84 0.40 -2.51
C LEU A 226 13.11 -0.87 -1.69
N SER A 227 12.35 -1.94 -1.93
CA SER A 227 12.54 -3.24 -1.27
C SER A 227 13.42 -4.21 -2.06
N GLN A 228 13.73 -3.94 -3.33
CA GLN A 228 14.42 -4.86 -4.25
C GLN A 228 15.79 -4.34 -4.70
N GLU A 229 15.85 -3.09 -5.15
CA GLU A 229 16.98 -2.45 -5.82
C GLU A 229 17.10 -1.00 -5.34
N GLN A 230 17.72 -0.82 -4.17
CA GLN A 230 17.75 0.46 -3.45
C GLN A 230 18.43 1.59 -4.24
N ASP A 231 19.49 1.28 -4.99
CA ASP A 231 20.20 2.27 -5.81
C ASP A 231 19.29 2.82 -6.93
N ILE A 232 18.50 1.95 -7.56
CA ILE A 232 17.55 2.32 -8.61
C ILE A 232 16.41 3.14 -8.01
N ALA A 233 15.95 2.76 -6.82
CA ALA A 233 14.97 3.55 -6.11
C ALA A 233 15.49 4.98 -5.85
N LEU A 234 16.74 5.12 -5.40
CA LEU A 234 17.39 6.40 -5.15
C LEU A 234 17.50 7.25 -6.42
N ASP A 235 17.87 6.66 -7.56
CA ASP A 235 17.95 7.40 -8.82
C ASP A 235 16.59 7.95 -9.24
N HIS A 236 15.53 7.15 -9.13
CA HIS A 236 14.18 7.62 -9.38
C HIS A 236 13.70 8.67 -8.35
N ILE A 237 14.14 8.59 -7.09
CA ILE A 237 13.86 9.64 -6.10
C ILE A 237 14.52 10.96 -6.51
N LYS A 238 15.78 10.94 -6.94
CA LYS A 238 16.50 12.13 -7.42
C LYS A 238 15.84 12.72 -8.67
N GLU A 239 15.48 11.89 -9.64
CA GLU A 239 14.76 12.34 -10.84
C GLU A 239 13.43 13.01 -10.46
N SER A 240 12.70 12.38 -9.55
CA SER A 240 11.43 12.92 -9.03
C SER A 240 11.60 14.25 -8.31
N GLU A 241 12.68 14.42 -7.53
CA GLU A 241 13.02 15.67 -6.86
C GLU A 241 13.34 16.80 -7.86
N GLU A 242 14.14 16.52 -8.88
CA GLU A 242 14.48 17.53 -9.89
C GLU A 242 13.22 18.02 -10.63
N LEU A 243 12.32 17.08 -10.95
CA LEU A 243 11.03 17.41 -11.54
C LEU A 243 10.13 18.19 -10.59
N LEU A 244 10.16 17.88 -9.29
CA LEU A 244 9.47 18.69 -8.26
C LEU A 244 10.00 20.12 -8.22
N ARG A 245 11.31 20.30 -8.28
CA ARG A 245 11.93 21.63 -8.37
C ARG A 245 11.50 22.36 -9.63
N GLU A 246 11.43 21.69 -10.76
CA GLU A 246 10.92 22.28 -12.01
C GLU A 246 9.46 22.72 -11.89
N ILE A 247 8.59 21.87 -11.30
CA ILE A 247 7.19 22.20 -11.01
C ILE A 247 7.11 23.41 -10.07
N GLU A 248 7.94 23.42 -9.04
CA GLU A 248 8.05 24.51 -8.09
C GLU A 248 8.59 25.78 -8.73
N GLU A 249 9.54 25.77 -9.65
CA GLU A 249 10.03 27.01 -10.27
C GLU A 249 8.99 27.61 -11.22
N ARG A 250 8.13 26.77 -11.78
CA ARG A 250 7.05 27.16 -12.68
C ARG A 250 5.84 27.81 -11.99
N LYS A 251 5.91 28.25 -10.70
CA LYS A 251 4.83 28.69 -9.74
C LYS A 251 3.58 29.44 -10.22
N ARG A 252 3.38 29.77 -11.50
CA ARG A 252 2.13 30.36 -12.00
C ARG A 252 1.04 29.28 -12.16
N GLY A 253 0.38 28.93 -11.06
CA GLY A 253 -1.01 28.46 -11.09
C GLY A 253 -1.29 26.97 -10.86
N LEU A 254 -0.29 26.17 -10.48
CA LEU A 254 -0.56 24.81 -10.02
C LEU A 254 -1.29 24.84 -8.66
N ASN A 255 -2.39 24.09 -8.59
CA ASN A 255 -3.01 23.80 -7.31
C ASN A 255 -2.00 23.02 -6.45
N LYS A 256 -1.88 23.41 -5.17
CA LYS A 256 -0.96 22.75 -4.23
C LYS A 256 -1.48 21.40 -3.76
N THR A 257 -2.77 21.11 -3.96
CA THR A 257 -3.37 19.80 -3.67
C THR A 257 -2.58 18.68 -4.37
N GLY A 258 -2.20 17.66 -3.62
CA GLY A 258 -1.41 16.52 -4.12
C GLY A 258 0.10 16.71 -4.00
N LEU A 259 0.61 17.95 -3.89
CA LEU A 259 2.04 18.19 -3.67
C LEU A 259 2.50 17.68 -2.30
N GLU A 260 1.64 17.74 -1.28
CA GLU A 260 1.94 17.20 0.06
C GLU A 260 2.29 15.70 0.02
N VAL A 261 1.75 14.96 -0.95
CA VAL A 261 2.03 13.54 -1.17
C VAL A 261 3.42 13.34 -1.74
N LEU A 262 3.78 14.17 -2.71
CA LEU A 262 5.09 14.11 -3.35
C LEU A 262 6.18 14.41 -2.32
N TYR A 263 5.98 15.41 -1.46
CA TYR A 263 6.91 15.66 -0.36
C TYR A 263 6.89 14.58 0.71
N LEU A 264 5.75 13.95 0.99
CA LEU A 264 5.72 12.79 1.88
C LEU A 264 6.59 11.66 1.30
N PHE A 265 6.44 11.34 0.01
CA PHE A 265 7.25 10.31 -0.65
C PHE A 265 8.72 10.66 -0.65
N LYS A 266 9.07 11.91 -1.00
CA LYS A 266 10.44 12.43 -0.88
C LYS A 266 10.98 12.20 0.54
N GLY A 267 10.18 12.53 1.56
CA GLY A 267 10.56 12.36 2.96
C GLY A 267 10.82 10.91 3.35
N VAL A 268 9.92 9.99 2.97
CA VAL A 268 10.08 8.55 3.27
C VAL A 268 11.28 7.96 2.53
N ALA A 269 11.44 8.34 1.26
CA ALA A 269 12.58 7.98 0.43
C ALA A 269 13.91 8.34 1.12
N HIS A 270 14.13 9.62 1.42
CA HIS A 270 15.35 10.04 2.13
C HIS A 270 15.49 9.42 3.51
N SER A 271 14.39 9.20 4.25
CA SER A 271 14.46 8.50 5.53
C SER A 271 15.01 7.08 5.39
N LYS A 272 14.61 6.34 4.35
CA LYS A 272 15.10 4.99 4.08
C LYS A 272 16.55 4.99 3.60
N MET A 273 16.93 5.94 2.75
CA MET A 273 18.31 6.09 2.27
C MET A 273 19.26 6.45 3.41
N GLY A 274 18.84 7.35 4.29
CA GLY A 274 19.62 7.66 5.48
C GLY A 274 19.82 6.44 6.38
N ASN A 275 18.79 5.60 6.56
CA ASN A 275 18.91 4.36 7.33
C ASN A 275 19.90 3.39 6.69
N LEU A 276 19.82 3.20 5.37
CA LEU A 276 20.73 2.34 4.62
C LEU A 276 22.19 2.81 4.72
N SER A 277 22.43 4.10 4.45
CA SER A 277 23.76 4.71 4.56
C SER A 277 24.32 4.56 5.99
N TYR A 278 23.45 4.67 7.00
CA TYR A 278 23.87 4.43 8.38
C TYR A 278 24.22 2.95 8.66
N GLU A 279 23.46 2.00 8.12
CA GLU A 279 23.78 0.57 8.22
C GLU A 279 25.14 0.23 7.56
N TYR A 280 25.40 0.78 6.37
CA TYR A 280 26.70 0.67 5.71
C TYR A 280 27.83 1.27 6.56
N PHE A 281 27.61 2.44 7.15
CA PHE A 281 28.54 3.04 8.10
C PHE A 281 28.86 2.06 9.25
N LEU A 282 27.86 1.43 9.88
CA LEU A 282 28.11 0.49 10.97
C LEU A 282 28.96 -0.71 10.54
N VAL A 283 28.66 -1.30 9.38
CA VAL A 283 29.41 -2.44 8.86
C VAL A 283 30.87 -2.06 8.60
N LYS A 284 31.10 -0.92 7.94
CA LYS A 284 32.44 -0.43 7.62
C LYS A 284 33.22 0.03 8.87
N GLU A 285 32.54 0.64 9.84
CA GLU A 285 33.15 1.01 11.13
C GLU A 285 33.58 -0.23 11.93
N ILE A 286 32.77 -1.29 11.94
CA ILE A 286 33.16 -2.56 12.59
C ILE A 286 34.36 -3.18 11.87
N LYS A 287 34.33 -3.24 10.53
CA LYS A 287 35.41 -3.80 9.71
C LYS A 287 36.72 -3.05 9.89
N SER A 288 36.71 -1.72 9.79
CA SER A 288 37.89 -0.87 10.03
C SER A 288 38.49 -1.07 11.42
N LYS A 289 37.67 -1.24 12.48
CA LYS A 289 38.16 -1.54 13.83
C LYS A 289 38.79 -2.93 13.95
N GLN A 290 38.25 -3.92 13.23
CA GLN A 290 38.78 -5.29 13.23
C GLN A 290 40.08 -5.41 12.41
N GLU A 291 40.15 -4.72 11.28
CA GLU A 291 41.24 -4.82 10.31
C GLU A 291 42.28 -3.70 10.45
N GLN A 292 42.06 -2.73 11.34
CA GLN A 292 42.86 -1.50 11.47
C GLN A 292 43.02 -0.76 10.13
N SER A 293 41.97 -0.80 9.30
CA SER A 293 41.95 -0.23 7.95
C SER A 293 41.47 1.22 7.99
N GLU A 294 42.38 2.17 7.73
CA GLU A 294 42.08 3.60 7.62
C GLU A 294 41.14 3.90 6.44
N SER A 295 41.33 3.22 5.31
CA SER A 295 40.49 3.38 4.12
C SER A 295 39.03 2.96 4.36
N ASP A 296 38.79 1.84 5.04
CA ASP A 296 37.43 1.43 5.41
C ASP A 296 36.79 2.43 6.39
N TYR A 297 37.59 3.09 7.23
CA TYR A 297 37.09 4.11 8.15
C TYR A 297 36.70 5.40 7.42
N GLU A 298 37.48 5.87 6.44
CA GLU A 298 37.13 7.02 5.61
C GLU A 298 35.83 6.78 4.81
N GLU A 299 35.65 5.57 4.27
CA GLU A 299 34.42 5.14 3.61
C GLU A 299 33.24 5.14 4.60
N ALA A 300 33.44 4.62 5.81
CA ALA A 300 32.42 4.65 6.87
C ALA A 300 31.97 6.10 7.16
N ILE A 301 32.92 7.03 7.31
CA ILE A 301 32.62 8.45 7.56
C ILE A 301 31.84 9.08 6.40
N THR A 302 32.13 8.71 5.16
CA THR A 302 31.38 9.15 3.98
C THR A 302 29.92 8.74 4.09
N HIS A 303 29.65 7.45 4.31
CA HIS A 303 28.30 6.94 4.49
C HIS A 303 27.57 7.55 5.71
N PHE A 304 28.28 7.85 6.79
CA PHE A 304 27.68 8.55 7.94
C PHE A 304 27.25 9.98 7.60
N ASN A 305 28.03 10.70 6.79
CA ASN A 305 27.68 12.05 6.35
C ASN A 305 26.51 12.03 5.34
N ASP A 306 26.48 11.04 4.46
CA ASP A 306 25.35 10.81 3.55
C ASP A 306 24.06 10.54 4.34
N ALA A 307 24.14 9.68 5.36
CA ALA A 307 23.00 9.41 6.24
C ALA A 307 22.45 10.68 6.90
N LYS A 308 23.33 11.54 7.44
CA LYS A 308 22.93 12.83 8.02
C LYS A 308 22.25 13.74 7.02
N LYS A 309 22.81 13.84 5.81
CA LYS A 309 22.25 14.66 4.73
C LYS A 309 20.86 14.17 4.35
N ASP A 310 20.70 12.87 4.16
CA ASP A 310 19.41 12.27 3.83
C ASP A 310 18.37 12.47 4.94
N PHE A 311 18.72 12.32 6.21
CA PHE A 311 17.76 12.62 7.27
C PHE A 311 17.32 14.09 7.31
N ALA A 312 18.22 15.02 7.01
CA ALA A 312 17.88 16.44 6.94
C ALA A 312 16.93 16.73 5.77
N GLU A 313 17.17 16.13 4.59
CA GLU A 313 16.27 16.21 3.43
C GLU A 313 14.90 15.58 3.73
N ALA A 314 14.89 14.45 4.44
CA ALA A 314 13.67 13.78 4.84
C ALA A 314 12.81 14.68 5.75
N GLU A 315 13.43 15.28 6.76
CA GLU A 315 12.77 16.21 7.67
C GLU A 315 12.24 17.45 6.93
N ALA A 316 13.03 18.04 6.03
CA ALA A 316 12.63 19.19 5.23
C ALA A 316 11.40 18.87 4.36
N ALA A 317 11.38 17.69 3.74
CA ALA A 317 10.26 17.23 2.94
C ALA A 317 8.99 17.01 3.79
N PHE A 318 9.10 16.36 4.96
CA PHE A 318 7.94 16.22 5.85
C PHE A 318 7.38 17.57 6.34
N LYS A 319 8.25 18.55 6.61
CA LYS A 319 7.83 19.92 6.95
C LYS A 319 7.07 20.59 5.81
N GLU A 320 7.51 20.44 4.57
CA GLU A 320 6.81 21.03 3.43
C GLU A 320 5.47 20.32 3.16
N ALA A 321 5.41 18.99 3.29
CA ALA A 321 4.15 18.24 3.22
C ALA A 321 3.13 18.73 4.27
N LEU A 322 3.58 18.95 5.51
CA LEU A 322 2.74 19.51 6.57
C LEU A 322 2.33 20.95 6.30
N LYS A 323 3.23 21.78 5.74
CA LYS A 323 2.92 23.16 5.38
C LYS A 323 1.84 23.25 4.30
N ILE A 324 1.91 22.41 3.26
CA ILE A 324 0.91 22.36 2.19
C ILE A 324 -0.45 21.91 2.73
N SER A 325 -0.46 20.89 3.58
CA SER A 325 -1.66 20.35 4.21
C SER A 325 -2.13 21.11 5.46
N LYS A 326 -1.56 22.28 5.74
CA LYS A 326 -1.90 23.12 6.91
C LYS A 326 -1.84 22.37 8.25
N ASN A 327 -0.84 21.50 8.40
CA ASN A 327 -0.60 20.65 9.58
C ASN A 327 -1.67 19.59 9.85
N GLN A 328 -2.49 19.24 8.86
CA GLN A 328 -3.56 18.25 9.03
C GLN A 328 -3.18 16.86 8.50
N TYR A 329 -2.01 16.70 7.89
CA TYR A 329 -1.62 15.44 7.25
C TYR A 329 -0.96 14.47 8.22
N ALA A 330 -1.78 13.61 8.83
CA ALA A 330 -1.38 12.67 9.88
C ALA A 330 -0.17 11.79 9.50
N ARG A 331 -0.07 11.42 8.23
CA ARG A 331 1.00 10.53 7.73
C ARG A 331 2.36 11.19 7.66
N ALA A 332 2.41 12.50 7.37
CA ALA A 332 3.65 13.24 7.45
C ALA A 332 4.16 13.30 8.90
N TYR A 333 3.25 13.43 9.87
CA TYR A 333 3.62 13.28 11.28
C TYR A 333 4.10 11.86 11.62
N LEU A 334 3.36 10.83 11.19
CA LEU A 334 3.75 9.43 11.42
C LEU A 334 5.14 9.11 10.85
N ALA A 335 5.39 9.47 9.59
CA ALA A 335 6.66 9.23 8.92
C ALA A 335 7.81 10.03 9.54
N TRP A 336 7.56 11.29 9.92
CA TRP A 336 8.55 12.10 10.63
C TRP A 336 8.86 11.53 12.02
N GLY A 337 7.86 11.03 12.74
CA GLY A 337 8.08 10.31 14.00
C GLY A 337 8.97 9.08 13.81
N ALA A 338 8.75 8.29 12.75
CA ALA A 338 9.56 7.12 12.42
C ALA A 338 11.01 7.48 12.07
N LEU A 339 11.22 8.58 11.33
CA LEU A 339 12.53 9.15 11.07
C LEU A 339 13.26 9.50 12.39
N LEU A 340 12.62 10.26 13.27
CA LEU A 340 13.19 10.68 14.55
C LEU A 340 13.51 9.47 15.46
N TYR A 341 12.61 8.49 15.50
CA TYR A 341 12.84 7.23 16.20
C TYR A 341 14.06 6.49 15.64
N SER A 342 14.22 6.45 14.32
CA SER A 342 15.39 5.84 13.67
C SER A 342 16.67 6.58 14.04
N GLN A 343 16.69 7.92 13.97
CA GLN A 343 17.83 8.73 14.40
C GLN A 343 18.21 8.50 15.87
N ARG A 344 17.24 8.24 16.75
CA ARG A 344 17.51 7.84 18.15
C ARG A 344 18.27 6.52 18.22
N VAL A 345 17.88 5.50 17.46
CA VAL A 345 18.57 4.20 17.48
C VAL A 345 20.03 4.39 17.09
N GLN A 346 20.29 5.31 16.16
CA GLN A 346 21.62 5.63 15.65
C GLN A 346 22.48 6.43 16.62
N SER A 347 21.88 7.31 17.43
CA SER A 347 22.61 8.11 18.41
C SER A 347 23.15 7.27 19.57
N ILE A 348 22.46 6.19 19.95
CA ILE A 348 22.89 5.28 21.04
C ILE A 348 24.16 4.50 20.71
N ASN A 349 24.39 4.17 19.44
CA ASN A 349 25.61 3.48 19.04
C ASN A 349 26.87 4.35 19.21
N LYS A 350 26.72 5.64 19.53
CA LYS A 350 27.83 6.55 19.87
C LYS A 350 27.82 6.82 21.38
N ARG A 351 28.81 6.30 22.11
CA ARG A 351 28.97 6.55 23.56
C ARG A 351 28.95 8.07 23.86
N GLY A 352 28.20 8.49 24.88
CA GLY A 352 28.14 9.89 25.31
C GLY A 352 27.06 10.75 24.64
N ASN A 353 26.19 10.16 23.82
CA ASN A 353 25.07 10.85 23.16
C ASN A 353 23.69 10.50 23.76
N GLU A 354 23.64 10.05 25.01
CA GLU A 354 22.38 9.64 25.66
C GLU A 354 21.34 10.79 25.66
N GLY A 355 21.78 12.04 25.86
CA GLY A 355 20.89 13.21 25.82
C GLY A 355 20.26 13.45 24.45
N ILE A 356 21.01 13.24 23.35
CA ILE A 356 20.48 13.37 21.98
C ILE A 356 19.49 12.25 21.68
N ALA A 357 19.75 11.02 22.17
CA ALA A 357 18.83 9.91 22.04
C ALA A 357 17.49 10.18 22.75
N GLU A 358 17.54 10.81 23.92
CA GLU A 358 16.34 11.19 24.67
C GLU A 358 15.57 12.35 23.99
N GLU A 359 16.27 13.35 23.47
CA GLU A 359 15.62 14.43 22.71
C GLU A 359 14.87 13.87 21.49
N LYS A 360 15.51 13.00 20.70
CA LYS A 360 14.91 12.43 19.49
C LYS A 360 13.72 11.51 19.78
N ILE A 361 13.74 10.77 20.90
CA ILE A 361 12.58 9.95 21.29
C ILE A 361 11.40 10.83 21.70
N ASP A 362 11.65 11.95 22.38
CA ASP A 362 10.60 12.89 22.79
C ASP A 362 9.98 13.61 21.60
N GLU A 363 10.81 14.03 20.64
CA GLU A 363 10.31 14.55 19.38
C GLU A 363 9.46 13.52 18.64
N ALA A 364 9.89 12.26 18.57
CA ALA A 364 9.15 11.19 17.91
C ALA A 364 7.78 10.95 18.56
N ILE A 365 7.74 10.85 19.90
CA ILE A 365 6.50 10.74 20.69
C ILE A 365 5.55 11.91 20.35
N ALA A 366 6.07 13.14 20.33
CA ALA A 366 5.26 14.31 19.98
C ALA A 366 4.70 14.24 18.55
N LYS A 367 5.45 13.70 17.57
CA LYS A 367 4.93 13.49 16.21
C LYS A 367 3.85 12.41 16.17
N TYR A 368 4.02 11.29 16.87
CA TYR A 368 2.99 10.24 16.87
C TYR A 368 1.68 10.71 17.50
N ARG A 369 1.74 11.48 18.59
CA ARG A 369 0.54 12.14 19.15
C ARG A 369 -0.12 13.07 18.14
N LYS A 370 0.66 13.92 17.44
CA LYS A 370 0.12 14.76 16.35
C LYS A 370 -0.49 13.96 15.20
N ALA A 371 0.05 12.78 14.89
CA ALA A 371 -0.56 11.88 13.90
C ALA A 371 -1.93 11.36 14.37
N LEU A 372 -2.08 11.07 15.66
CA LEU A 372 -3.35 10.69 16.29
C LEU A 372 -4.33 11.88 16.39
N ASP A 373 -3.86 13.11 16.48
CA ASP A 373 -4.72 14.30 16.58
C ASP A 373 -5.10 14.91 15.22
N ALA A 374 -4.40 14.52 14.15
CA ALA A 374 -4.57 15.11 12.83
C ALA A 374 -5.93 14.79 12.20
N GLU A 375 -6.53 15.76 11.52
CA GLU A 375 -7.86 15.61 10.90
C GLU A 375 -7.84 14.71 9.65
N ILE A 376 -6.80 14.81 8.82
CA ILE A 376 -6.72 14.05 7.56
C ILE A 376 -6.08 12.69 7.85
N LYS A 377 -6.95 11.71 8.17
CA LYS A 377 -6.61 10.30 8.34
C LYS A 377 -7.39 9.44 7.37
N HIS A 378 -6.69 8.53 6.70
CA HIS A 378 -7.35 7.62 5.78
C HIS A 378 -7.63 6.29 6.46
N PRO A 379 -8.85 5.75 6.33
CA PRO A 379 -9.19 4.46 6.93
C PRO A 379 -8.22 3.34 6.51
N LYS A 380 -7.92 3.22 5.20
CA LYS A 380 -7.01 2.18 4.69
C LYS A 380 -5.52 2.44 4.96
N ALA A 381 -5.16 3.62 5.45
CA ALA A 381 -3.77 3.88 5.87
C ALA A 381 -3.49 3.35 7.27
N TYR A 382 -4.55 2.98 8.02
CA TYR A 382 -4.48 2.50 9.39
C TYR A 382 -3.60 3.41 10.27
N VAL A 383 -3.75 4.73 10.08
CA VAL A 383 -2.93 5.75 10.75
C VAL A 383 -3.00 5.57 12.26
N ASP A 384 -4.20 5.37 12.81
CA ASP A 384 -4.40 5.23 14.24
C ASP A 384 -3.66 3.99 14.79
N ILE A 385 -3.75 2.87 14.10
CA ILE A 385 -3.06 1.62 14.50
C ILE A 385 -1.54 1.81 14.43
N LYS A 386 -1.01 2.36 13.33
CA LYS A 386 0.44 2.58 13.16
C LYS A 386 0.99 3.62 14.14
N ALA A 387 0.27 4.72 14.34
CA ALA A 387 0.68 5.78 15.26
C ALA A 387 0.66 5.30 16.71
N ASN A 388 -0.38 4.55 17.12
CA ASN A 388 -0.44 3.94 18.45
C ASN A 388 0.69 2.90 18.65
N TYR A 389 0.96 2.04 17.66
CA TYR A 389 2.08 1.09 17.74
C TYR A 389 3.41 1.81 17.94
N ASN A 390 3.69 2.81 17.09
CA ASN A 390 4.95 3.56 17.15
C ASN A 390 5.06 4.44 18.41
N LEU A 391 3.95 4.98 18.90
CA LEU A 391 3.88 5.71 20.17
C LEU A 391 4.23 4.79 21.34
N GLY A 392 3.58 3.62 21.44
CA GLY A 392 3.86 2.63 22.47
C GLY A 392 5.31 2.14 22.44
N LEU A 393 5.83 1.87 21.24
CA LEU A 393 7.25 1.52 21.04
C LEU A 393 8.19 2.64 21.51
N ALA A 394 7.91 3.89 21.15
CA ALA A 394 8.76 5.03 21.50
C ALA A 394 8.77 5.30 23.01
N ILE A 395 7.61 5.25 23.67
CA ILE A 395 7.51 5.42 25.12
C ILE A 395 8.22 4.28 25.85
N THR A 396 7.98 3.02 25.47
CA THR A 396 8.69 1.85 26.03
C THR A 396 10.20 2.01 25.90
N THR A 397 10.64 2.52 24.75
CA THR A 397 12.05 2.77 24.46
C THR A 397 12.63 3.88 25.33
N LYS A 398 11.87 4.96 25.57
CA LYS A 398 12.25 6.04 26.49
C LYS A 398 12.43 5.52 27.91
N GLU A 399 11.47 4.73 28.42
CA GLU A 399 11.56 4.14 29.76
C GLU A 399 12.77 3.22 29.93
N ASN A 400 13.13 2.51 28.86
CA ASN A 400 14.30 1.65 28.88
C ASN A 400 15.60 2.44 29.08
N ILE A 401 15.69 3.67 28.53
CA ILE A 401 16.86 4.57 28.68
C ILE A 401 16.95 5.13 30.10
N GLN A 402 15.83 5.52 30.71
CA GLN A 402 15.83 6.29 31.96
C GLN A 402 16.23 5.51 33.23
N THR A 403 16.56 4.21 33.10
CA THR A 403 17.29 3.26 33.99
C THR A 403 17.08 3.25 35.51
N SER A 404 16.30 4.16 36.11
CA SER A 404 16.44 4.46 37.54
C SER A 404 15.52 3.65 38.45
N TYR A 405 14.29 3.31 38.04
CA TYR A 405 13.36 2.45 38.78
C TYR A 405 12.07 2.29 37.98
N CYS A 406 11.45 1.09 37.96
CA CYS A 406 10.09 0.94 37.43
C CYS A 406 9.08 0.79 38.58
N SER A 407 8.39 1.88 38.92
CA SER A 407 7.32 1.84 39.93
C SER A 407 6.05 1.20 39.37
N LYS A 408 5.76 1.38 38.08
CA LYS A 408 4.73 0.72 37.29
C LYS A 408 5.08 0.86 35.81
N PRO A 409 4.66 -0.07 34.94
CA PRO A 409 4.75 0.11 33.49
C PRO A 409 4.10 1.43 33.05
N ASN A 410 4.60 2.05 31.97
CA ASN A 410 3.97 3.25 31.44
C ASN A 410 2.51 3.00 31.06
N GLU A 411 1.58 3.73 31.66
CA GLU A 411 0.15 3.62 31.32
C GLU A 411 -0.13 4.10 29.90
N GLU A 412 0.56 5.14 29.43
CA GLU A 412 0.38 5.65 28.06
C GLU A 412 0.93 4.66 27.02
N ALA A 413 2.07 4.00 27.29
CA ALA A 413 2.57 2.96 26.39
C ALA A 413 1.61 1.76 26.33
N ILE A 414 1.07 1.35 27.49
CA ILE A 414 0.08 0.27 27.56
C ILE A 414 -1.16 0.64 26.75
N GLU A 415 -1.73 1.81 26.99
CA GLU A 415 -2.93 2.28 26.29
C GLU A 415 -2.71 2.32 24.78
N ALA A 416 -1.58 2.89 24.33
CA ALA A 416 -1.25 2.94 22.91
C ALA A 416 -1.16 1.52 22.31
N LEU A 417 -0.46 0.58 22.94
CA LEU A 417 -0.35 -0.80 22.43
C LEU A 417 -1.69 -1.55 22.49
N GLN A 418 -2.53 -1.30 23.50
CA GLN A 418 -3.87 -1.85 23.60
C GLN A 418 -4.81 -1.30 22.53
N ASN A 419 -4.65 -0.05 22.10
CA ASN A 419 -5.39 0.51 20.98
C ASN A 419 -5.05 -0.20 19.66
N VAL A 420 -3.79 -0.61 19.45
CA VAL A 420 -3.40 -1.46 18.30
C VAL A 420 -4.15 -2.79 18.35
N ILE A 421 -4.14 -3.44 19.51
CA ILE A 421 -4.76 -4.76 19.71
C ILE A 421 -6.28 -4.70 19.53
N SER A 422 -6.91 -3.63 20.03
CA SER A 422 -8.36 -3.44 19.94
C SER A 422 -8.80 -3.11 18.51
N GLY A 423 -7.92 -2.53 17.70
CA GLY A 423 -8.15 -2.28 16.27
C GLY A 423 -8.03 -3.52 15.38
N TYR A 424 -7.60 -4.66 15.92
CA TYR A 424 -7.49 -5.90 15.15
C TYR A 424 -8.80 -6.69 15.13
N ASP A 425 -9.42 -6.72 13.96
CA ASP A 425 -10.56 -7.59 13.68
C ASP A 425 -10.07 -8.97 13.20
N ARG A 426 -10.47 -10.02 13.92
CA ARG A 426 -10.13 -11.41 13.56
C ARG A 426 -10.91 -11.91 12.35
N GLU A 427 -12.05 -11.29 12.03
CA GLU A 427 -12.87 -11.66 10.87
C GLU A 427 -12.29 -11.10 9.57
N THR A 428 -11.62 -9.94 9.66
CA THR A 428 -10.98 -9.25 8.53
C THR A 428 -9.46 -9.30 8.67
N ILE A 429 -8.84 -10.43 8.29
CA ILE A 429 -7.39 -10.59 8.37
C ILE A 429 -6.72 -9.72 7.30
N ILE A 430 -6.24 -8.56 7.74
CA ILE A 430 -5.31 -7.71 6.99
C ILE A 430 -3.90 -8.00 7.54
N ASP A 431 -3.03 -8.55 6.70
CA ASP A 431 -1.72 -9.09 7.09
C ASP A 431 -0.88 -8.06 7.89
N ILE A 432 -0.80 -6.81 7.42
CA ILE A 432 -0.08 -5.75 8.12
C ILE A 432 -0.67 -5.44 9.51
N ILE A 433 -1.99 -5.50 9.70
CA ILE A 433 -2.63 -5.24 11.00
C ILE A 433 -2.39 -6.41 11.94
N GLN A 434 -2.48 -7.63 11.43
CA GLN A 434 -2.10 -8.81 12.20
C GLN A 434 -0.64 -8.72 12.67
N GLN A 435 0.28 -8.34 11.79
CA GLN A 435 1.69 -8.19 12.12
C GLN A 435 1.92 -7.10 13.18
N LEU A 436 1.31 -5.92 13.02
CA LEU A 436 1.40 -4.84 14.01
C LEU A 436 0.80 -5.24 15.35
N THR A 437 -0.28 -6.01 15.35
CA THR A 437 -0.91 -6.52 16.57
C THR A 437 -0.02 -7.53 17.28
N ALA A 438 0.58 -8.46 16.53
CA ALA A 438 1.54 -9.41 17.09
C ALA A 438 2.76 -8.69 17.67
N LYS A 439 3.27 -7.66 16.98
CA LYS A 439 4.35 -6.80 17.49
C LYS A 439 3.91 -6.00 18.72
N ALA A 440 2.67 -5.51 18.79
CA ALA A 440 2.16 -4.79 19.95
C ALA A 440 2.09 -5.68 21.20
N TYR A 441 1.60 -6.92 21.06
CA TYR A 441 1.65 -7.92 22.12
C TYR A 441 3.10 -8.19 22.59
N TYR A 442 4.04 -8.31 21.66
CA TYR A 442 5.45 -8.47 22.01
C TYR A 442 6.00 -7.26 22.80
N GLN A 443 5.69 -6.03 22.37
CA GLN A 443 6.12 -4.82 23.07
C GLN A 443 5.51 -4.70 24.47
N LEU A 444 4.24 -5.07 24.66
CA LEU A 444 3.63 -5.16 25.99
C LEU A 444 4.36 -6.17 26.86
N GLY A 445 4.69 -7.34 26.31
CA GLY A 445 5.46 -8.36 27.04
C GLY A 445 6.83 -7.86 27.48
N LEU A 446 7.55 -7.14 26.61
CA LEU A 446 8.83 -6.51 26.96
C LEU A 446 8.67 -5.44 28.05
N LEU A 447 7.63 -4.61 27.95
CA LEU A 447 7.36 -3.54 28.91
C LEU A 447 7.11 -4.14 30.32
N TYR A 448 6.26 -5.16 30.42
CA TYR A 448 5.99 -5.85 31.68
C TYR A 448 7.24 -6.53 32.24
N ARG A 449 7.99 -7.28 31.41
CA ARG A 449 9.22 -7.96 31.84
C ARG A 449 10.26 -6.96 32.35
N ASN A 450 10.57 -5.93 31.56
CA ASN A 450 11.57 -4.94 31.93
C ASN A 450 11.19 -4.19 33.21
N CYS A 451 9.89 -3.98 33.45
CA CYS A 451 9.44 -3.43 34.72
C CYS A 451 9.63 -4.42 35.88
N GLY A 452 9.28 -5.71 35.67
CA GLY A 452 9.52 -6.79 36.64
C GLY A 452 10.99 -6.91 37.04
N ASP A 453 11.90 -6.82 36.08
CA ASP A 453 13.34 -6.85 36.32
C ASP A 453 13.83 -5.75 37.28
N ARG A 454 13.15 -4.59 37.25
CA ARG A 454 13.51 -3.39 38.03
C ARG A 454 12.74 -3.25 39.35
N LYS A 455 11.74 -4.08 39.60
CA LYS A 455 10.96 -4.07 40.84
C LYS A 455 11.78 -4.60 42.00
N LEU A 456 11.44 -4.18 43.22
CA LEU A 456 12.12 -4.65 44.44
C LEU A 456 11.36 -5.79 45.14
N LYS A 457 10.03 -5.78 45.09
CA LYS A 457 9.17 -6.78 45.75
C LYS A 457 8.92 -7.97 44.83
N GLU A 458 9.24 -9.19 45.28
CA GLU A 458 9.12 -10.42 44.51
C GLU A 458 7.68 -10.72 44.02
N ALA A 459 6.67 -10.47 44.85
CA ALA A 459 5.27 -10.68 44.46
C ALA A 459 4.86 -9.79 43.28
N ASP A 460 5.28 -8.53 43.27
CA ASP A 460 5.00 -7.60 42.17
C ASP A 460 5.74 -8.00 40.90
N LYS A 461 6.95 -8.57 41.02
CA LYS A 461 7.70 -9.13 39.86
C LYS A 461 6.94 -10.27 39.21
N LEU A 462 6.43 -11.18 40.03
CA LEU A 462 5.81 -12.40 39.56
C LEU A 462 4.55 -12.12 38.74
N GLN A 463 3.73 -11.16 39.20
CA GLN A 463 2.56 -10.71 38.44
C GLN A 463 2.96 -10.10 37.08
N LEU A 464 4.00 -9.25 37.06
CA LEU A 464 4.48 -8.64 35.82
C LEU A 464 5.06 -9.69 34.85
N TYR A 465 5.72 -10.73 35.34
CA TYR A 465 6.18 -11.82 34.49
C TYR A 465 5.03 -12.68 33.95
N ASP A 466 3.96 -12.89 34.72
CA ASP A 466 2.76 -13.56 34.22
C ASP A 466 2.09 -12.77 33.11
N ASP A 467 1.96 -11.44 33.29
CA ASP A 467 1.45 -10.54 32.26
C ASP A 467 2.35 -10.57 31.01
N ALA A 468 3.68 -10.55 31.20
CA ALA A 468 4.63 -10.66 30.09
C ALA A 468 4.49 -11.98 29.31
N VAL A 469 4.41 -13.12 30.01
CA VAL A 469 4.22 -14.45 29.43
C VAL A 469 2.93 -14.51 28.62
N LYS A 470 1.83 -13.97 29.17
CA LYS A 470 0.53 -13.89 28.49
C LYS A 470 0.66 -13.17 27.15
N GLU A 471 1.29 -11.99 27.14
CA GLU A 471 1.39 -11.21 25.90
C GLU A 471 2.38 -11.81 24.88
N PHE A 472 3.49 -12.41 25.32
CA PHE A 472 4.36 -13.15 24.39
C PHE A 472 3.66 -14.34 23.74
N LYS A 473 2.82 -15.08 24.48
CA LYS A 473 2.00 -16.17 23.92
C LYS A 473 1.01 -15.66 22.87
N ASN A 474 0.34 -14.55 23.15
CA ASN A 474 -0.58 -13.91 22.19
C ASN A 474 0.15 -13.48 20.91
N SER A 475 1.34 -12.91 21.05
CA SER A 475 2.21 -12.55 19.92
C SER A 475 2.59 -13.76 19.06
N ILE A 476 3.08 -14.84 19.68
CA ILE A 476 3.43 -16.09 18.96
C ILE A 476 2.21 -16.68 18.27
N LEU A 477 1.05 -16.68 18.92
CA LEU A 477 -0.19 -17.22 18.36
C LEU A 477 -0.53 -16.51 17.04
N LEU A 478 -0.49 -15.18 17.00
CA LEU A 478 -0.79 -14.41 15.79
C LEU A 478 0.23 -14.65 14.68
N PHE A 479 1.53 -14.61 14.99
CA PHE A 479 2.56 -14.91 13.97
C PHE A 479 2.47 -16.35 13.43
N SER A 480 1.93 -17.28 14.22
CA SER A 480 1.83 -18.70 13.82
C SER A 480 0.63 -19.01 12.92
N THR A 481 -0.37 -18.13 12.79
CA THR A 481 -1.54 -18.42 11.95
C THR A 481 -1.23 -18.36 10.46
N LYS A 482 -0.20 -17.60 10.06
CA LYS A 482 0.25 -17.46 8.67
C LYS A 482 1.78 -17.37 8.65
N PRO A 483 2.49 -18.50 8.71
CA PRO A 483 3.94 -18.51 8.83
C PRO A 483 4.59 -18.06 7.51
N GLU A 484 4.78 -16.76 7.37
CA GLU A 484 5.63 -16.21 6.31
C GLU A 484 7.11 -16.37 6.68
N LYS A 485 7.96 -16.61 5.67
CA LYS A 485 9.40 -16.71 5.87
C LYS A 485 9.98 -15.46 6.54
N SER A 486 9.43 -14.29 6.20
CA SER A 486 9.78 -12.99 6.77
C SER A 486 9.57 -12.93 8.30
N TRP A 487 8.61 -13.69 8.84
CA TRP A 487 8.22 -13.63 10.26
C TRP A 487 8.98 -14.61 11.15
N GLN A 488 9.73 -15.56 10.58
CA GLN A 488 10.43 -16.57 11.39
C GLN A 488 11.44 -15.95 12.35
N ARG A 489 12.13 -14.89 11.93
CA ARG A 489 13.03 -14.13 12.78
C ARG A 489 12.29 -13.52 13.98
N ASP A 490 11.12 -12.92 13.75
CA ASP A 490 10.31 -12.32 14.81
C ASP A 490 9.83 -13.39 15.79
N ILE A 491 9.30 -14.52 15.30
CA ILE A 491 8.89 -15.67 16.14
C ILE A 491 10.06 -16.16 17.00
N TRP A 492 11.25 -16.28 16.43
CA TRP A 492 12.45 -16.69 17.15
C TRP A 492 12.77 -15.71 18.30
N VAL A 493 12.77 -14.40 18.03
CA VAL A 493 13.05 -13.35 19.03
C VAL A 493 12.01 -13.35 20.15
N ILE A 494 10.73 -13.52 19.80
CA ILE A 494 9.64 -13.55 20.79
C ILE A 494 9.75 -14.81 21.66
N ARG A 495 10.00 -15.98 21.07
CA ARG A 495 10.21 -17.24 21.81
C ARG A 495 11.43 -17.17 22.73
N PHE A 496 12.52 -16.59 22.26
CA PHE A 496 13.69 -16.36 23.12
C PHE A 496 13.36 -15.46 24.31
N SER A 497 12.61 -14.37 24.08
CA SER A 497 12.13 -13.49 25.16
C SER A 497 11.21 -14.18 26.14
N LEU A 498 10.30 -15.04 25.65
CA LEU A 498 9.43 -15.88 26.46
C LEU A 498 10.22 -16.87 27.33
N ALA A 499 11.22 -17.56 26.76
CA ALA A 499 12.07 -18.49 27.50
C ALA A 499 12.83 -17.79 28.64
N ASN A 500 13.42 -16.62 28.38
CA ASN A 500 14.10 -15.84 29.41
C ASN A 500 13.13 -15.42 30.54
N THR A 501 11.90 -15.04 30.19
CA THR A 501 10.89 -14.63 31.18
C THR A 501 10.43 -15.81 32.06
N TYR A 502 10.36 -17.01 31.49
CA TYR A 502 10.12 -18.23 32.26
C TYR A 502 11.25 -18.57 33.21
N LEU A 503 12.51 -18.40 32.80
CA LEU A 503 13.64 -18.60 33.69
C LEU A 503 13.59 -17.65 34.90
N GLN A 504 13.35 -16.37 34.65
CA GLN A 504 13.20 -15.37 35.73
C GLN A 504 12.03 -15.70 36.67
N SER A 505 10.90 -16.16 36.12
CA SER A 505 9.76 -16.62 36.94
C SER A 505 10.10 -17.85 37.78
N ALA A 506 10.90 -18.77 37.24
CA ALA A 506 11.35 -19.96 37.95
C ALA A 506 12.31 -19.63 39.10
N GLU A 507 13.20 -18.65 38.90
CA GLU A 507 14.08 -18.11 39.96
C GLU A 507 13.28 -17.51 41.13
N LEU A 508 12.07 -17.01 40.87
CA LEU A 508 11.13 -16.51 41.88
C LEU A 508 10.21 -17.59 42.47
N GLY A 509 10.48 -18.87 42.22
CA GLY A 509 9.78 -20.00 42.85
C GLY A 509 8.73 -20.72 41.99
N LYS A 510 8.48 -20.29 40.74
CA LYS A 510 7.61 -21.03 39.80
C LYS A 510 8.39 -22.10 39.02
N THR A 511 8.76 -23.17 39.72
CA THR A 511 9.66 -24.21 39.19
C THR A 511 9.13 -24.93 37.95
N ASP A 512 7.81 -24.96 37.72
CA ASP A 512 7.19 -25.49 36.51
C ASP A 512 7.52 -24.69 35.25
N MET A 513 7.86 -23.40 35.39
CA MET A 513 8.29 -22.54 34.27
C MET A 513 9.66 -22.93 33.72
N TYR A 514 10.53 -23.54 34.53
CA TYR A 514 11.85 -24.00 34.06
C TYR A 514 11.71 -25.02 32.93
N LYS A 515 10.77 -25.96 33.05
CA LYS A 515 10.49 -26.94 32.00
C LYS A 515 10.04 -26.26 30.70
N GLN A 516 9.15 -25.27 30.81
CA GLN A 516 8.68 -24.51 29.64
C GLN A 516 9.81 -23.73 28.95
N ALA A 517 10.73 -23.15 29.73
CA ALA A 517 11.92 -22.49 29.19
C ALA A 517 12.81 -23.48 28.42
N VAL A 518 13.10 -24.65 29.01
CA VAL A 518 13.91 -25.70 28.39
C VAL A 518 13.27 -26.20 27.09
N ASP A 519 11.96 -26.43 27.07
CA ASP A 519 11.24 -26.86 25.87
C ASP A 519 11.37 -25.82 24.73
N ILE A 520 11.29 -24.52 25.04
CA ILE A 520 11.48 -23.45 24.06
C ILE A 520 12.94 -23.40 23.58
N TYR A 521 13.94 -23.49 24.47
CA TYR A 521 15.34 -23.49 24.03
C TYR A 521 15.67 -24.69 23.16
N ASN A 522 15.15 -25.88 23.48
CA ASN A 522 15.31 -27.06 22.64
C ASN A 522 14.72 -26.82 21.24
N TRP A 523 13.54 -26.17 21.16
CA TRP A 523 12.98 -25.75 19.89
C TRP A 523 13.87 -24.76 19.14
N LEU A 524 14.43 -23.75 19.84
CA LEU A 524 15.33 -22.75 19.24
C LEU A 524 16.65 -23.36 18.73
N GLN A 525 17.17 -24.40 19.39
CA GLN A 525 18.37 -25.13 18.96
C GLN A 525 18.13 -25.96 17.71
N VAL A 526 16.97 -26.61 17.59
CA VAL A 526 16.59 -27.34 16.36
C VAL A 526 16.41 -26.39 15.17
N TRP A 527 16.01 -25.15 15.44
CA TRP A 527 15.80 -24.14 14.41
C TRP A 527 17.10 -23.49 13.91
N ARG A 528 18.14 -23.43 14.74
CA ARG A 528 19.48 -22.89 14.41
C ARG A 528 20.28 -23.90 13.59
#